data_AF-A0A1Y1XG03-F1
#
_entry.id   AF-A0A1Y1XG03-F1
#
_cell.length_a   1.000
_cell.length_b   1.000
_cell.length_c   1.000
_cell.angle_alpha   90.00
_cell.angle_beta   90.00
_cell.angle_gamma   90.00
#
_symmetry.space_group_name_H-M   'P 1'
#
loop_
_entity.id
_entity.type
_entity.pdbx_description
1 polymer ?
#
loop_
_entity_poly.entity_id
_entity_poly.type
_entity_poly.pdbx_seq_one_letter_code
_entity_poly.pdbx_strand_id
1 'polypeptide(L)'
;MGNKYSREIGKFKKNSVVDLSNMGYRSLPKEIKKLEKNCTELILCGNEMQNMHENIKCLKKLKKLDYSNNNMNYWCPHFPLTLEEINASHNRLFYAPISDAICELESLRVLDLGFNQLESIPEGLNKLTNLRTLILQNNDLQEIPDCVFTLPNLEVLRIDNNKIKNIGQELAWLKNLVELNISNNMLTKLPDNVGLLDKLKKLIVNNNYLYELPNTIGDIQELEDFQISYNLQISELPVTIRKLSKVKRFHFCNTKLEEVPSIIENWTELLELYLYDNSQIETLPSFIGNLTKIKRIEANNCSISTIPEEIGNLKNLVILNLNHNELSSFSIPTSFQNLTNLVRLYLNNNKIEVIPEEICQMTNLIDLDISNNNIYSLPEDIGNLVSLEKLIANNNKIESLPDSIGKLSNLKSLELLKNSLNSLPDDICHLSNLKQLDISYNKIMDLPDDFYLLTNLKIFNTKDNVWKTDIQPIVAGGLEKIMEHYKQQAVKRGKKVK
;
A
#
# COMPACT_ATOMS: atom_id res chain seq x y z
N MET A 1 20.92 41.30 -9.77
CA MET A 1 21.47 40.38 -10.78
C MET A 1 20.31 39.63 -11.42
N GLY A 2 20.04 39.85 -12.70
CA GLY A 2 18.85 39.32 -13.38
C GLY A 2 18.94 37.81 -13.59
N ASN A 3 17.88 37.09 -13.23
CA ASN A 3 17.79 35.64 -13.38
C ASN A 3 18.03 35.26 -14.87
N LYS A 4 18.95 34.31 -15.11
CA LYS A 4 19.46 33.89 -16.44
C LYS A 4 18.32 33.45 -17.39
N TYR A 5 17.16 33.11 -16.83
CA TYR A 5 15.99 32.55 -17.52
C TYR A 5 14.89 33.57 -17.90
N SER A 6 14.96 34.82 -17.43
CA SER A 6 13.95 35.88 -17.74
C SER A 6 13.82 36.18 -19.25
N ARG A 7 14.91 35.98 -20.02
CA ARG A 7 14.90 36.15 -21.49
C ARG A 7 14.20 35.01 -22.23
N GLU A 8 14.05 33.84 -21.61
CA GLU A 8 13.56 32.62 -22.27
C GLU A 8 12.05 32.49 -22.30
N ILE A 9 11.32 33.12 -21.36
CA ILE A 9 9.84 33.11 -21.33
C ILE A 9 9.23 33.53 -22.67
N GLY A 10 9.86 34.47 -23.37
CA GLY A 10 9.39 34.93 -24.69
C GLY A 10 9.35 33.84 -25.77
N LYS A 11 10.12 32.75 -25.62
CA LYS A 11 10.11 31.59 -26.52
C LYS A 11 8.76 30.86 -26.48
N PHE A 12 8.10 30.85 -25.33
CA PHE A 12 6.85 30.13 -25.09
C PHE A 12 5.58 30.95 -25.36
N LYS A 13 5.70 32.19 -25.88
CA LYS A 13 4.54 33.11 -26.08
C LYS A 13 3.43 32.56 -26.99
N LYS A 14 3.72 31.55 -27.80
CA LYS A 14 2.76 30.89 -28.71
C LYS A 14 2.17 29.60 -28.12
N ASN A 15 2.70 29.12 -27.00
CA ASN A 15 2.31 27.85 -26.41
C ASN A 15 1.06 28.04 -25.52
N SER A 16 0.21 27.02 -25.51
CA SER A 16 -0.93 26.92 -24.58
C SER A 16 -0.50 26.35 -23.22
N VAL A 17 0.35 25.33 -23.23
CA VAL A 17 0.97 24.75 -22.03
C VAL A 17 2.41 25.23 -21.95
N VAL A 18 2.77 25.84 -20.82
CA VAL A 18 4.10 26.36 -20.57
C VAL A 18 4.67 25.71 -19.31
N ASP A 19 5.67 24.85 -19.52
CA ASP A 19 6.40 24.18 -18.44
C ASP A 19 7.72 24.90 -18.17
N LEU A 20 7.84 25.42 -16.95
CA LEU A 20 9.03 26.07 -16.39
C LEU A 20 9.48 25.36 -15.09
N SER A 21 9.14 24.08 -14.92
CA SER A 21 9.52 23.28 -13.77
C SER A 21 11.02 23.03 -13.69
N ASN A 22 11.56 22.88 -12.47
CA ASN A 22 12.96 22.52 -12.22
C ASN A 22 14.01 23.41 -12.91
N MET A 23 13.68 24.68 -13.18
CA MET A 23 14.57 25.63 -13.87
C MET A 23 15.38 26.52 -12.91
N GLY A 24 15.20 26.38 -11.59
CA GLY A 24 15.90 27.19 -10.58
C GLY A 24 15.34 28.62 -10.42
N TYR A 25 14.06 28.85 -10.73
CA TYR A 25 13.44 30.16 -10.50
C TYR A 25 13.34 30.44 -9.00
N ARG A 26 13.95 31.55 -8.54
CA ARG A 26 13.74 32.09 -7.18
C ARG A 26 12.55 33.05 -7.06
N SER A 27 12.12 33.59 -8.19
CA SER A 27 10.91 34.41 -8.32
C SER A 27 10.38 34.30 -9.74
N LEU A 28 9.06 34.40 -9.88
CA LEU A 28 8.44 34.47 -11.20
C LEU A 28 8.84 35.81 -11.88
N PRO A 29 9.40 35.81 -13.10
CA PRO A 29 9.83 37.06 -13.72
C PRO A 29 8.66 37.94 -14.17
N LYS A 30 8.88 39.26 -14.21
CA LYS A 30 7.90 40.22 -14.76
C LYS A 30 7.56 39.95 -16.23
N GLU A 31 8.46 39.29 -16.97
CA GLU A 31 8.30 38.90 -18.36
C GLU A 31 7.21 37.83 -18.56
N ILE A 32 6.65 37.25 -17.50
CA ILE A 32 5.54 36.29 -17.59
C ILE A 32 4.35 36.85 -18.38
N LYS A 33 4.13 38.17 -18.34
CA LYS A 33 3.11 38.85 -19.16
C LYS A 33 3.22 38.57 -20.66
N LYS A 34 4.40 38.18 -21.18
CA LYS A 34 4.57 37.81 -22.59
C LYS A 34 3.77 36.57 -22.99
N LEU A 35 3.31 35.77 -22.01
CA LEU A 35 2.49 34.58 -22.22
C LEU A 35 0.97 34.87 -22.29
N GLU A 36 0.56 36.14 -22.10
CA GLU A 36 -0.85 36.57 -21.96
C GLU A 36 -1.79 36.09 -23.06
N LYS A 37 -1.28 35.92 -24.29
CA LYS A 37 -2.11 35.65 -25.47
C LYS A 37 -2.61 34.22 -25.55
N ASN A 38 -1.84 33.25 -25.07
CA ASN A 38 -2.06 31.83 -25.37
C ASN A 38 -2.01 30.89 -24.17
N CYS A 39 -1.27 31.24 -23.10
CA CYS A 39 -1.03 30.33 -21.99
C CYS A 39 -2.32 30.00 -21.22
N THR A 40 -2.72 28.74 -21.26
CA THR A 40 -3.84 28.14 -20.53
C THR A 40 -3.39 27.31 -19.34
N GLU A 41 -2.15 26.83 -19.36
CA GLU A 41 -1.55 26.04 -18.28
C GLU A 41 -0.11 26.47 -18.05
N LEU A 42 0.23 26.73 -16.78
CA LEU A 42 1.55 27.16 -16.36
C LEU A 42 2.06 26.24 -15.25
N ILE A 43 3.16 25.55 -15.52
CA ILE A 43 3.81 24.62 -14.58
C ILE A 43 5.10 25.27 -14.10
N LEU A 44 5.21 25.51 -12.80
CA LEU A 44 6.33 26.13 -12.10
C LEU A 44 6.88 25.19 -11.00
N CYS A 45 6.48 23.93 -11.01
CA CYS A 45 6.81 22.95 -9.97
C CYS A 45 8.33 22.73 -9.81
N GLY A 46 8.80 22.44 -8.59
CA GLY A 46 10.19 22.03 -8.36
C GLY A 46 11.22 23.14 -8.55
N ASN A 47 10.83 24.39 -8.31
CA ASN A 47 11.74 25.55 -8.37
C ASN A 47 12.13 26.01 -6.95
N GLU A 48 12.80 27.15 -6.82
CA GLU A 48 13.17 27.75 -5.54
C GLU A 48 12.32 29.01 -5.23
N MET A 49 11.09 29.10 -5.79
CA MET A 49 10.35 30.35 -5.81
C MET A 49 9.92 30.77 -4.42
N GLN A 50 10.22 32.02 -4.06
CA GLN A 50 9.75 32.65 -2.82
C GLN A 50 8.69 33.72 -3.09
N ASN A 51 8.59 34.18 -4.34
CA ASN A 51 7.69 35.27 -4.73
C ASN A 51 7.02 34.99 -6.07
N MET A 52 5.72 35.32 -6.13
CA MET A 52 4.90 35.34 -7.33
C MET A 52 4.76 36.79 -7.79
N HIS A 53 5.22 37.10 -9.01
CA HIS A 53 5.10 38.47 -9.53
C HIS A 53 3.66 38.76 -9.97
N GLU A 54 3.17 39.96 -9.64
CA GLU A 54 1.81 40.42 -9.94
C GLU A 54 1.39 40.35 -11.43
N ASN A 55 2.34 40.24 -12.37
CA ASN A 55 2.04 40.18 -13.81
C ASN A 55 1.40 38.84 -14.21
N ILE A 56 1.32 37.87 -13.30
CA ILE A 56 0.52 36.66 -13.51
C ILE A 56 -0.96 36.99 -13.76
N LYS A 57 -1.47 38.10 -13.21
CA LYS A 57 -2.83 38.63 -13.49
C LYS A 57 -3.09 38.94 -14.98
N CYS A 58 -2.03 39.17 -15.76
CA CYS A 58 -2.14 39.42 -17.19
C CYS A 58 -2.49 38.16 -18.00
N LEU A 59 -2.31 36.97 -17.43
CA LEU A 59 -2.59 35.70 -18.12
C LEU A 59 -4.09 35.37 -18.10
N LYS A 60 -4.88 36.17 -18.82
CA LYS A 60 -6.37 36.10 -18.84
C LYS A 60 -6.95 34.80 -19.45
N LYS A 61 -6.12 33.90 -19.96
CA LYS A 61 -6.53 32.58 -20.46
C LYS A 61 -6.07 31.44 -19.56
N LEU A 62 -5.31 31.75 -18.50
CA LEU A 62 -4.74 30.74 -17.62
C LEU A 62 -5.86 30.07 -16.84
N LYS A 63 -5.97 28.75 -17.00
CA LYS A 63 -6.93 27.89 -16.32
C LYS A 63 -6.25 27.00 -15.28
N LYS A 64 -5.02 26.57 -15.55
CA LYS A 64 -4.27 25.68 -14.65
C LYS A 64 -2.96 26.32 -14.23
N LEU A 65 -2.68 26.27 -12.94
CA LEU A 65 -1.44 26.77 -12.38
C LEU A 65 -0.91 25.75 -11.36
N ASP A 66 0.27 25.21 -11.64
CA ASP A 66 1.02 24.40 -10.69
C ASP A 66 2.26 25.17 -10.26
N TYR A 67 2.36 25.52 -8.99
CA TYR A 67 3.58 26.06 -8.38
C TYR A 67 3.98 25.27 -7.12
N SER A 68 3.65 23.97 -7.11
CA SER A 68 4.03 23.07 -6.03
C SER A 68 5.54 22.91 -5.90
N ASN A 69 6.02 22.36 -4.78
CA ASN A 69 7.44 22.09 -4.54
C ASN A 69 8.31 23.33 -4.74
N ASN A 70 7.98 24.40 -4.01
CA ASN A 70 8.66 25.69 -4.03
C ASN A 70 8.87 26.20 -2.59
N ASN A 71 9.34 27.43 -2.43
CA ASN A 71 9.57 28.06 -1.13
C ASN A 71 8.60 29.24 -0.89
N MET A 72 7.40 29.20 -1.48
CA MET A 72 6.41 30.28 -1.34
C MET A 72 5.92 30.33 0.11
N ASN A 73 5.98 31.51 0.72
CA ASN A 73 5.57 31.70 2.11
C ASN A 73 4.33 32.59 2.31
N TYR A 74 3.75 33.11 1.22
CA TYR A 74 2.51 33.87 1.21
C TYR A 74 1.67 33.51 -0.01
N TRP A 75 0.35 33.69 0.11
CA TRP A 75 -0.58 33.54 -0.99
C TRP A 75 -0.54 34.75 -1.93
N CYS A 76 -0.45 34.54 -3.24
CA CYS A 76 -0.48 35.63 -4.22
C CYS A 76 -1.91 36.17 -4.41
N PRO A 77 -2.20 37.46 -4.12
CA PRO A 77 -3.55 38.01 -4.24
C PRO A 77 -3.92 38.43 -5.68
N HIS A 78 -3.04 38.21 -6.66
CA HIS A 78 -3.18 38.71 -8.03
C HIS A 78 -3.33 37.60 -9.06
N PHE A 79 -3.91 36.47 -8.68
CA PHE A 79 -4.18 35.41 -9.64
C PHE A 79 -5.29 35.80 -10.63
N PRO A 80 -5.19 35.37 -11.90
CA PRO A 80 -6.26 35.61 -12.88
C PRO A 80 -7.54 34.85 -12.50
N LEU A 81 -8.69 35.52 -12.59
CA LEU A 81 -10.01 34.98 -12.21
C LEU A 81 -10.48 33.79 -13.07
N THR A 82 -9.76 33.49 -14.16
CA THR A 82 -10.04 32.36 -15.06
C THR A 82 -9.47 31.03 -14.58
N LEU A 83 -8.73 31.02 -13.46
CA LEU A 83 -8.16 29.78 -12.91
C LEU A 83 -9.26 28.80 -12.49
N GLU A 84 -9.13 27.59 -12.99
CA GLU A 84 -9.97 26.42 -12.70
C GLU A 84 -9.21 25.44 -11.78
N GLU A 85 -7.88 25.39 -11.86
CA GLU A 85 -7.06 24.47 -11.04
C GLU A 85 -5.81 25.18 -10.53
N ILE A 86 -5.58 25.08 -9.22
CA ILE A 86 -4.36 25.56 -8.56
C ILE A 86 -3.76 24.42 -7.74
N ASN A 87 -2.51 24.06 -8.05
CA ASN A 87 -1.66 23.25 -7.18
C ASN A 87 -0.59 24.13 -6.55
N ALA A 88 -0.73 24.35 -5.24
CA ALA A 88 0.18 25.12 -4.40
C ALA A 88 0.84 24.24 -3.32
N SER A 89 0.80 22.92 -3.47
CA SER A 89 1.27 21.99 -2.45
C SER A 89 2.80 22.04 -2.26
N HIS A 90 3.31 21.51 -1.13
CA HIS A 90 4.75 21.45 -0.86
C HIS A 90 5.43 22.82 -0.95
N ASN A 91 4.83 23.80 -0.28
CA ASN A 91 5.36 25.15 -0.11
C ASN A 91 5.53 25.44 1.39
N ARG A 92 5.68 26.70 1.75
CA ARG A 92 5.82 27.17 3.14
C ARG A 92 4.75 28.20 3.46
N LEU A 93 3.53 28.01 2.99
CA LEU A 93 2.45 28.96 3.23
C LEU A 93 2.10 28.96 4.73
N PHE A 94 2.57 29.96 5.48
CA PHE A 94 2.30 30.18 6.91
C PHE A 94 2.34 31.64 7.35
N TYR A 95 3.17 32.47 6.68
CA TYR A 95 3.54 33.79 7.23
C TYR A 95 2.37 34.77 7.27
N ALA A 96 1.53 34.73 6.24
CA ALA A 96 0.27 35.47 6.20
C ALA A 96 -0.87 34.46 5.98
N PRO A 97 -2.00 34.63 6.67
CA PRO A 97 -3.21 33.87 6.36
C PRO A 97 -3.48 33.96 4.86
N ILE A 98 -3.99 32.87 4.27
CA ILE A 98 -4.49 32.93 2.89
C ILE A 98 -5.59 33.99 2.87
N SER A 99 -5.29 35.12 2.24
CA SER A 99 -6.20 36.27 2.20
C SER A 99 -7.51 35.90 1.49
N ASP A 100 -8.58 36.64 1.77
CA ASP A 100 -9.86 36.52 1.06
C ASP A 100 -9.78 36.72 -0.47
N ALA A 101 -8.64 37.18 -1.00
CA ALA A 101 -8.40 37.23 -2.44
C ALA A 101 -8.52 35.84 -3.12
N ILE A 102 -8.29 34.73 -2.40
CA ILE A 102 -8.55 33.40 -2.94
C ILE A 102 -10.03 33.20 -3.28
N CYS A 103 -10.93 33.83 -2.51
CA CYS A 103 -12.38 33.69 -2.61
C CYS A 103 -12.96 34.38 -3.85
N GLU A 104 -12.17 35.22 -4.54
CA GLU A 104 -12.53 35.87 -5.80
C GLU A 104 -12.34 34.95 -7.02
N LEU A 105 -11.68 33.80 -6.86
CA LEU A 105 -11.41 32.83 -7.93
C LEU A 105 -12.63 31.94 -8.20
N GLU A 106 -13.78 32.52 -8.53
CA GLU A 106 -15.07 31.81 -8.67
C GLU A 106 -15.06 30.65 -9.68
N SER A 107 -14.13 30.66 -10.65
CA SER A 107 -13.97 29.59 -11.65
C SER A 107 -13.27 28.34 -11.10
N LEU A 108 -12.69 28.41 -9.90
CA LEU A 108 -11.84 27.37 -9.32
C LEU A 108 -12.64 26.10 -9.04
N ARG A 109 -12.11 24.98 -9.52
CA ARG A 109 -12.65 23.62 -9.38
C ARG A 109 -11.75 22.75 -8.53
N VAL A 110 -10.43 22.95 -8.61
CA VAL A 110 -9.45 22.22 -7.82
C VAL A 110 -8.53 23.21 -7.11
N LEU A 111 -8.43 23.07 -5.80
CA LEU A 111 -7.50 23.80 -4.96
C LEU A 111 -6.71 22.82 -4.10
N ASP A 112 -5.42 22.71 -4.38
CA ASP A 112 -4.49 21.93 -3.58
C ASP A 112 -3.52 22.85 -2.83
N LEU A 113 -3.66 22.85 -1.51
CA LEU A 113 -2.83 23.56 -0.54
C LEU A 113 -2.10 22.59 0.39
N GLY A 114 -2.03 21.30 0.05
CA GLY A 114 -1.44 20.28 0.91
C GLY A 114 0.06 20.48 1.15
N PHE A 115 0.63 19.88 2.20
CA PHE A 115 2.05 19.98 2.54
C PHE A 115 2.51 21.44 2.65
N ASN A 116 1.80 22.20 3.47
CA ASN A 116 2.14 23.57 3.83
C ASN A 116 2.17 23.66 5.37
N GLN A 117 2.02 24.87 5.92
CA GLN A 117 2.06 25.16 7.36
C GLN A 117 0.86 26.04 7.72
N LEU A 118 -0.29 25.76 7.10
CA LEU A 118 -1.52 26.54 7.29
C LEU A 118 -2.14 26.23 8.65
N GLU A 119 -2.34 27.26 9.47
CA GLU A 119 -3.07 27.16 10.74
C GLU A 119 -4.58 27.42 10.57
N SER A 120 -4.97 28.13 9.51
CA SER A 120 -6.37 28.43 9.18
C SER A 120 -6.58 28.61 7.67
N ILE A 121 -7.84 28.60 7.27
CA ILE A 121 -8.33 28.85 5.90
C ILE A 121 -9.35 30.00 5.98
N PRO A 122 -9.45 30.90 4.97
CA PRO A 122 -10.34 32.06 5.03
C PRO A 122 -11.82 31.70 5.11
N GLU A 123 -12.59 32.46 5.90
CA GLU A 123 -14.04 32.27 6.12
C GLU A 123 -14.89 32.51 4.86
N GLY A 124 -14.34 33.19 3.84
CA GLY A 124 -15.04 33.45 2.58
C GLY A 124 -14.98 32.32 1.55
N LEU A 125 -14.39 31.16 1.88
CA LEU A 125 -14.10 30.11 0.89
C LEU A 125 -15.37 29.57 0.19
N ASN A 126 -16.53 29.66 0.85
CA ASN A 126 -17.82 29.26 0.29
C ASN A 126 -18.24 30.02 -0.98
N LYS A 127 -17.63 31.17 -1.28
CA LYS A 127 -17.79 31.89 -2.56
C LYS A 127 -17.29 31.08 -3.76
N LEU A 128 -16.40 30.11 -3.55
CA LEU A 128 -15.88 29.22 -4.59
C LEU A 128 -16.92 28.15 -4.97
N THR A 129 -18.05 28.59 -5.53
CA THR A 129 -19.21 27.74 -5.80
C THR A 129 -18.93 26.63 -6.83
N ASN A 130 -17.90 26.77 -7.67
CA ASN A 130 -17.46 25.75 -8.63
C ASN A 130 -16.47 24.73 -8.05
N LEU A 131 -16.01 24.90 -6.81
CA LEU A 131 -14.97 24.07 -6.21
C LEU A 131 -15.50 22.64 -5.99
N ARG A 132 -14.78 21.67 -6.56
CA ARG A 132 -15.06 20.23 -6.46
C ARG A 132 -14.03 19.50 -5.62
N THR A 133 -12.79 19.96 -5.62
CA THR A 133 -11.70 19.32 -4.88
C THR A 133 -10.97 20.34 -4.04
N LEU A 134 -10.92 20.09 -2.74
CA LEU A 134 -10.16 20.85 -1.76
C LEU A 134 -9.20 19.91 -1.03
N ILE A 135 -7.90 20.14 -1.22
CA ILE A 135 -6.84 19.38 -0.57
C ILE A 135 -6.09 20.30 0.38
N LEU A 136 -6.11 19.94 1.65
CA LEU A 136 -5.53 20.65 2.78
C LEU A 136 -4.63 19.72 3.63
N GLN A 137 -4.32 18.54 3.11
CA GLN A 137 -3.57 17.52 3.85
C GLN A 137 -2.18 18.01 4.27
N ASN A 138 -1.62 17.51 5.38
CA ASN A 138 -0.28 17.87 5.85
C ASN A 138 -0.15 19.40 6.06
N ASN A 139 -0.93 19.94 6.99
CA ASN A 139 -0.90 21.33 7.44
C ASN A 139 -1.00 21.37 8.98
N ASP A 140 -1.16 22.56 9.56
CA ASP A 140 -1.25 22.78 11.01
C ASP A 140 -2.68 23.15 11.46
N LEU A 141 -3.71 22.82 10.66
CA LEU A 141 -5.10 23.21 10.91
C LEU A 141 -5.62 22.59 12.20
N GLN A 142 -6.14 23.42 13.11
CA GLN A 142 -6.78 22.98 14.36
C GLN A 142 -8.29 22.77 14.23
N GLU A 143 -8.89 23.44 13.25
CA GLU A 143 -10.31 23.38 12.91
C GLU A 143 -10.50 23.65 11.42
N ILE A 144 -11.68 23.29 10.91
CA ILE A 144 -12.12 23.63 9.56
C ILE A 144 -13.28 24.62 9.71
N PRO A 145 -13.20 25.82 9.12
CA PRO A 145 -14.26 26.82 9.27
C PRO A 145 -15.54 26.35 8.58
N ASP A 146 -16.69 26.67 9.19
CA ASP A 146 -18.01 26.19 8.74
C ASP A 146 -18.33 26.52 7.28
N CYS A 147 -17.77 27.61 6.76
CA CYS A 147 -17.91 28.00 5.36
C CYS A 147 -17.49 26.88 4.39
N VAL A 148 -16.47 26.08 4.74
CA VAL A 148 -16.01 24.95 3.90
C VAL A 148 -17.14 23.93 3.72
N PHE A 149 -17.93 23.68 4.77
CA PHE A 149 -19.04 22.73 4.73
C PHE A 149 -20.25 23.27 3.95
N THR A 150 -20.26 24.55 3.58
CA THR A 150 -21.31 25.17 2.74
C THR A 150 -20.95 25.20 1.24
N LEU A 151 -19.82 24.62 0.84
CA LEU A 151 -19.41 24.54 -0.57
C LEU A 151 -20.38 23.63 -1.36
N PRO A 152 -21.16 24.17 -2.31
CA PRO A 152 -22.32 23.47 -2.86
C PRO A 152 -21.95 22.29 -3.78
N ASN A 153 -20.79 22.33 -4.42
CA ASN A 153 -20.35 21.35 -5.42
C ASN A 153 -19.12 20.55 -4.99
N LEU A 154 -18.73 20.61 -3.70
CA LEU A 154 -17.54 19.91 -3.23
C LEU A 154 -17.75 18.39 -3.27
N GLU A 155 -16.83 17.69 -3.93
CA GLU A 155 -16.83 16.24 -4.14
C GLU A 155 -15.69 15.55 -3.36
N VAL A 156 -14.55 16.23 -3.20
CA VAL A 156 -13.38 15.67 -2.54
C VAL A 156 -12.87 16.66 -1.50
N LEU A 157 -12.83 16.22 -0.24
CA LEU A 157 -12.24 16.95 0.87
C LEU A 157 -11.15 16.09 1.52
N ARG A 158 -9.90 16.54 1.41
CA ARG A 158 -8.75 15.91 2.08
C ARG A 158 -8.15 16.86 3.10
N ILE A 159 -8.31 16.53 4.36
CA ILE A 159 -7.87 17.30 5.53
C ILE A 159 -7.02 16.41 6.47
N ASP A 160 -6.49 15.31 5.95
CA ASP A 160 -5.64 14.39 6.71
C ASP A 160 -4.30 15.01 7.10
N ASN A 161 -3.67 14.49 8.15
CA ASN A 161 -2.39 14.99 8.69
C ASN A 161 -2.50 16.47 9.09
N ASN A 162 -3.39 16.76 10.03
CA ASN A 162 -3.60 18.08 10.63
C ASN A 162 -3.74 17.92 12.16
N LYS A 163 -4.26 18.95 12.86
CA LYS A 163 -4.46 18.96 14.31
C LYS A 163 -5.95 19.10 14.67
N ILE A 164 -6.84 18.65 13.79
CA ILE A 164 -8.29 18.84 13.92
C ILE A 164 -8.82 17.99 15.06
N LYS A 165 -9.47 18.63 16.04
CA LYS A 165 -10.01 17.96 17.24
C LYS A 165 -11.47 17.56 17.11
N ASN A 166 -12.25 18.34 16.37
CA ASN A 166 -13.68 18.13 16.21
C ASN A 166 -14.12 18.49 14.79
N ILE A 167 -15.17 17.83 14.31
CA ILE A 167 -15.96 18.27 13.16
C ILE A 167 -17.42 18.33 13.58
N GLY A 168 -18.06 19.47 13.28
CA GLY A 168 -19.46 19.72 13.60
C GLY A 168 -20.44 19.01 12.65
N GLN A 169 -21.73 19.19 12.95
CA GLN A 169 -22.84 18.60 12.20
C GLN A 169 -22.97 19.19 10.79
N GLU A 170 -22.33 20.32 10.55
CA GLU A 170 -22.25 21.05 9.29
C GLU A 170 -21.63 20.19 8.18
N LEU A 171 -20.77 19.22 8.53
CA LEU A 171 -20.17 18.28 7.57
C LEU A 171 -21.22 17.66 6.63
N ALA A 172 -22.38 17.29 7.17
CA ALA A 172 -23.48 16.68 6.44
C ALA A 172 -24.16 17.60 5.40
N TRP A 173 -23.81 18.88 5.35
CA TRP A 173 -24.29 19.83 4.34
C TRP A 173 -23.60 19.64 2.98
N LEU A 174 -22.45 18.96 2.94
CA LEU A 174 -21.72 18.64 1.71
C LEU A 174 -22.41 17.50 0.91
N LYS A 175 -23.59 17.77 0.35
CA LYS A 175 -24.44 16.79 -0.35
C LYS A 175 -23.83 16.17 -1.61
N ASN A 176 -22.74 16.75 -2.12
CA ASN A 176 -22.02 16.23 -3.28
C ASN A 176 -20.73 15.49 -2.91
N LEU A 177 -20.40 15.36 -1.62
CA LEU A 177 -19.14 14.76 -1.18
C LEU A 177 -19.09 13.28 -1.56
N VAL A 178 -18.02 12.91 -2.26
CA VAL A 178 -17.71 11.55 -2.73
C VAL A 178 -16.55 10.96 -1.93
N GLU A 179 -15.57 11.78 -1.55
CA GLU A 179 -14.40 11.37 -0.77
C GLU A 179 -14.15 12.33 0.38
N LEU A 180 -14.10 11.76 1.59
CA LEU A 180 -13.68 12.43 2.81
C LEU A 180 -12.47 11.71 3.39
N ASN A 181 -11.33 12.38 3.44
CA ASN A 181 -10.16 11.91 4.18
C ASN A 181 -9.82 12.89 5.31
N ILE A 182 -9.92 12.41 6.55
CA ILE A 182 -9.56 13.14 7.77
C ILE A 182 -8.61 12.31 8.64
N SER A 183 -7.86 11.40 8.02
CA SER A 183 -6.92 10.56 8.75
C SER A 183 -5.82 11.37 9.45
N ASN A 184 -5.16 10.82 10.47
CA ASN A 184 -4.04 11.48 11.17
C ASN A 184 -4.45 12.86 11.72
N ASN A 185 -5.51 12.88 12.53
CA ASN A 185 -6.00 14.06 13.24
C ASN A 185 -6.24 13.69 14.72
N MET A 186 -6.91 14.56 15.46
CA MET A 186 -7.17 14.40 16.89
C MET A 186 -8.66 14.19 17.20
N LEU A 187 -9.45 13.68 16.24
CA LEU A 187 -10.89 13.49 16.43
C LEU A 187 -11.18 12.45 17.50
N THR A 188 -12.11 12.77 18.40
CA THR A 188 -12.65 11.80 19.38
C THR A 188 -14.00 11.21 18.94
N LYS A 189 -14.72 11.89 18.05
CA LYS A 189 -15.96 11.42 17.41
C LYS A 189 -16.10 11.95 15.98
N LEU A 190 -16.97 11.28 15.22
CA LEU A 190 -17.58 11.83 14.02
C LEU A 190 -18.94 12.47 14.38
N PRO A 191 -19.44 13.45 13.59
CA PRO A 191 -20.76 14.03 13.82
C PRO A 191 -21.88 13.00 13.64
N ASP A 192 -22.92 13.11 14.49
CA ASP A 192 -24.05 12.15 14.50
C ASP A 192 -24.80 12.08 13.16
N ASN A 193 -24.70 13.09 12.31
CA ASN A 193 -25.40 13.16 11.03
C ASN A 193 -24.52 12.81 9.81
N VAL A 194 -23.34 12.24 10.01
CA VAL A 194 -22.43 11.82 8.90
C VAL A 194 -23.12 10.92 7.87
N GLY A 195 -24.14 10.16 8.29
CA GLY A 195 -24.97 9.35 7.41
C GLY A 195 -25.73 10.08 6.31
N LEU A 196 -25.92 11.40 6.43
CA LEU A 196 -26.63 12.23 5.44
C LEU A 196 -25.77 12.60 4.22
N LEU A 197 -24.55 12.05 4.13
CA LEU A 197 -23.65 12.20 2.99
C LEU A 197 -23.97 11.13 1.93
N ASP A 198 -25.12 11.26 1.27
CA ASP A 198 -25.71 10.21 0.42
C ASP A 198 -24.85 9.79 -0.79
N LYS A 199 -23.89 10.63 -1.23
CA LYS A 199 -22.98 10.35 -2.34
C LYS A 199 -21.59 9.85 -1.91
N LEU A 200 -21.33 9.77 -0.61
CA LEU A 200 -20.01 9.45 -0.10
C LEU A 200 -19.65 8.01 -0.42
N LYS A 201 -18.55 7.85 -1.14
CA LYS A 201 -17.99 6.55 -1.55
C LYS A 201 -16.79 6.16 -0.73
N LYS A 202 -16.04 7.13 -0.21
CA LYS A 202 -14.84 6.89 0.58
C LYS A 202 -14.87 7.69 1.86
N LEU A 203 -14.81 6.98 2.98
CA LEU A 203 -14.69 7.54 4.31
C LEU A 203 -13.41 7.01 4.95
N ILE A 204 -12.43 7.89 5.07
CA ILE A 204 -11.10 7.56 5.58
C ILE A 204 -10.84 8.39 6.83
N VAL A 205 -10.90 7.73 7.99
CA VAL A 205 -10.79 8.35 9.32
C VAL A 205 -9.68 7.69 10.15
N ASN A 206 -8.70 7.09 9.48
CA ASN A 206 -7.61 6.34 10.13
C ASN A 206 -6.80 7.22 11.09
N ASN A 207 -6.19 6.62 12.11
CA ASN A 207 -5.27 7.30 13.02
C ASN A 207 -5.88 8.58 13.63
N ASN A 208 -6.96 8.39 14.37
CA ASN A 208 -7.61 9.41 15.20
C ASN A 208 -7.81 8.82 16.61
N TYR A 209 -8.47 9.55 17.50
CA TYR A 209 -8.84 9.10 18.84
C TYR A 209 -10.32 8.70 18.92
N LEU A 210 -10.92 8.23 17.81
CA LEU A 210 -12.32 7.82 17.80
C LEU A 210 -12.51 6.66 18.77
N TYR A 211 -13.54 6.76 19.61
CA TYR A 211 -13.93 5.71 20.53
C TYR A 211 -15.22 4.99 20.12
N GLU A 212 -16.02 5.63 19.27
CA GLU A 212 -17.24 5.05 18.70
C GLU A 212 -17.49 5.64 17.30
N LEU A 213 -18.33 4.97 16.53
CA LEU A 213 -18.88 5.50 15.28
C LEU A 213 -20.37 5.81 15.47
N PRO A 214 -20.88 6.90 14.89
CA PRO A 214 -22.29 7.26 15.01
C PRO A 214 -23.18 6.25 14.28
N ASN A 215 -24.38 6.01 14.81
CA ASN A 215 -25.36 5.08 14.21
C ASN A 215 -25.72 5.44 12.76
N THR A 216 -25.67 6.71 12.36
CA THR A 216 -26.01 7.10 10.99
C THR A 216 -24.97 6.68 9.96
N ILE A 217 -23.78 6.20 10.35
CA ILE A 217 -22.78 5.73 9.40
C ILE A 217 -23.30 4.61 8.49
N GLY A 218 -24.24 3.80 8.99
CA GLY A 218 -24.92 2.76 8.20
C GLY A 218 -25.87 3.29 7.12
N ASP A 219 -26.19 4.58 7.14
CA ASP A 219 -27.09 5.21 6.17
C ASP A 219 -26.34 5.70 4.90
N ILE A 220 -24.99 5.66 4.89
CA ILE A 220 -24.15 6.02 3.73
C ILE A 220 -24.20 4.91 2.65
N GLN A 221 -25.29 4.86 1.88
CA GLN A 221 -25.58 3.74 0.97
C GLN A 221 -24.59 3.56 -0.19
N GLU A 222 -23.84 4.62 -0.55
CA GLU A 222 -22.85 4.59 -1.63
C GLU A 222 -21.43 4.23 -1.15
N LEU A 223 -21.23 3.92 0.13
CA LEU A 223 -19.89 3.69 0.68
C LEU A 223 -19.23 2.45 0.08
N GLU A 224 -18.09 2.65 -0.59
CA GLU A 224 -17.28 1.61 -1.24
C GLU A 224 -15.96 1.35 -0.49
N ASP A 225 -15.39 2.36 0.16
CA ASP A 225 -14.10 2.31 0.84
C ASP A 225 -14.21 2.88 2.25
N PHE A 226 -14.10 2.01 3.25
CA PHE A 226 -14.31 2.38 4.65
C PHE A 226 -13.07 2.06 5.49
N GLN A 227 -12.45 3.10 6.04
CA GLN A 227 -11.19 2.97 6.76
C GLN A 227 -11.24 3.65 8.12
N ILE A 228 -11.10 2.84 9.18
CA ILE A 228 -11.16 3.24 10.59
C ILE A 228 -9.92 2.78 11.37
N SER A 229 -8.88 2.35 10.68
CA SER A 229 -7.66 1.78 11.28
C SER A 229 -6.98 2.75 12.23
N TYR A 230 -6.24 2.26 13.21
CA TYR A 230 -5.50 3.06 14.19
C TYR A 230 -6.39 3.99 15.02
N ASN A 231 -7.67 3.64 15.21
CA ASN A 231 -8.54 4.24 16.21
C ASN A 231 -8.60 3.32 17.43
N LEU A 232 -7.59 3.47 18.29
CA LEU A 232 -7.27 2.55 19.40
C LEU A 232 -8.36 2.45 20.48
N GLN A 233 -9.48 3.17 20.38
CA GLN A 233 -10.57 3.13 21.35
C GLN A 233 -11.85 2.50 20.79
N ILE A 234 -11.95 2.26 19.47
CA ILE A 234 -13.11 1.59 18.87
C ILE A 234 -13.11 0.11 19.27
N SER A 235 -14.02 -0.26 20.16
CA SER A 235 -14.24 -1.64 20.62
C SER A 235 -15.47 -2.31 20.00
N GLU A 236 -16.36 -1.54 19.39
CA GLU A 236 -17.56 -2.06 18.73
C GLU A 236 -17.93 -1.21 17.50
N LEU A 237 -18.72 -1.80 16.62
CA LEU A 237 -19.30 -1.14 15.44
C LEU A 237 -20.82 -1.01 15.63
N PRO A 238 -21.43 0.15 15.32
CA PRO A 238 -22.88 0.30 15.43
C PRO A 238 -23.62 -0.67 14.49
N VAL A 239 -24.70 -1.28 14.98
CA VAL A 239 -25.47 -2.32 14.26
C VAL A 239 -26.00 -1.86 12.89
N THR A 240 -26.18 -0.55 12.70
CA THR A 240 -26.63 0.03 11.43
C THR A 240 -25.65 -0.18 10.28
N ILE A 241 -24.35 -0.42 10.56
CA ILE A 241 -23.31 -0.75 9.56
C ILE A 241 -23.70 -1.94 8.68
N ARG A 242 -24.57 -2.85 9.16
CA ARG A 242 -25.11 -3.97 8.37
C ARG A 242 -25.83 -3.53 7.10
N LYS A 243 -26.36 -2.31 7.05
CA LYS A 243 -27.06 -1.76 5.88
C LYS A 243 -26.11 -1.44 4.72
N LEU A 244 -24.82 -1.24 4.99
CA LEU A 244 -23.83 -0.89 3.97
C LEU A 244 -23.62 -2.07 3.02
N SER A 245 -24.13 -1.97 1.80
CA SER A 245 -24.14 -3.09 0.83
C SER A 245 -23.14 -2.95 -0.31
N LYS A 246 -22.52 -1.76 -0.46
CA LYS A 246 -21.57 -1.45 -1.54
C LYS A 246 -20.10 -1.47 -1.12
N VAL A 247 -19.81 -1.79 0.14
CA VAL A 247 -18.44 -1.78 0.67
C VAL A 247 -17.60 -2.82 -0.05
N LYS A 248 -16.51 -2.34 -0.66
CA LYS A 248 -15.52 -3.15 -1.39
C LYS A 248 -14.21 -3.28 -0.62
N ARG A 249 -13.87 -2.29 0.20
CA ARG A 249 -12.65 -2.29 1.02
C ARG A 249 -12.98 -1.88 2.44
N PHE A 250 -12.51 -2.67 3.40
CA PHE A 250 -12.66 -2.38 4.81
C PHE A 250 -11.32 -2.50 5.54
N HIS A 251 -10.93 -1.42 6.22
CA HIS A 251 -9.70 -1.33 6.98
C HIS A 251 -10.02 -1.01 8.45
N PHE A 252 -9.76 -1.94 9.36
CA PHE A 252 -9.92 -1.75 10.80
C PHE A 252 -8.69 -2.24 11.59
N CYS A 253 -7.51 -2.02 11.02
CA CYS A 253 -6.23 -2.41 11.59
C CYS A 253 -5.98 -1.67 12.91
N ASN A 254 -5.38 -2.33 13.91
CA ASN A 254 -5.04 -1.71 15.19
C ASN A 254 -6.21 -0.92 15.84
N THR A 255 -7.29 -1.65 16.14
CA THR A 255 -8.47 -1.17 16.89
C THR A 255 -8.62 -1.99 18.17
N LYS A 256 -9.69 -1.78 18.95
CA LYS A 256 -10.04 -2.61 20.12
C LYS A 256 -11.14 -3.63 19.83
N LEU A 257 -11.48 -3.87 18.56
CA LEU A 257 -12.47 -4.87 18.18
C LEU A 257 -11.95 -6.27 18.55
N GLU A 258 -12.61 -6.95 19.49
CA GLU A 258 -12.17 -8.27 20.00
C GLU A 258 -12.23 -9.38 18.95
N GLU A 259 -13.09 -9.22 17.94
CA GLU A 259 -13.25 -10.17 16.84
C GLU A 259 -13.47 -9.45 15.51
N VAL A 260 -13.39 -10.21 14.41
CA VAL A 260 -13.90 -9.73 13.12
C VAL A 260 -15.42 -9.59 13.25
N PRO A 261 -15.97 -8.38 13.13
CA PRO A 261 -17.34 -8.12 13.58
C PRO A 261 -18.37 -8.78 12.66
N SER A 262 -19.25 -9.62 13.23
CA SER A 262 -20.30 -10.34 12.50
C SER A 262 -21.24 -9.45 11.68
N ILE A 263 -21.30 -8.15 11.99
CA ILE A 263 -22.08 -7.17 11.27
C ILE A 263 -21.71 -7.06 9.78
N ILE A 264 -20.49 -7.46 9.40
CA ILE A 264 -20.00 -7.42 8.02
C ILE A 264 -20.35 -8.68 7.23
N GLU A 265 -21.04 -9.67 7.81
CA GLU A 265 -21.40 -10.95 7.16
C GLU A 265 -22.14 -10.78 5.81
N ASN A 266 -22.84 -9.66 5.63
CA ASN A 266 -23.66 -9.36 4.45
C ASN A 266 -22.96 -8.44 3.44
N TRP A 267 -21.69 -8.09 3.65
CA TRP A 267 -20.91 -7.26 2.73
C TRP A 267 -20.41 -8.09 1.55
N THR A 268 -21.35 -8.63 0.77
CA THR A 268 -21.07 -9.59 -0.31
C THR A 268 -20.31 -8.96 -1.50
N GLU A 269 -20.22 -7.63 -1.56
CA GLU A 269 -19.37 -6.89 -2.50
C GLU A 269 -17.91 -6.69 -2.02
N LEU A 270 -17.56 -7.15 -0.82
CA LEU A 270 -16.24 -6.95 -0.24
C LEU A 270 -15.16 -7.65 -1.08
N LEU A 271 -14.13 -6.90 -1.44
CA LEU A 271 -12.99 -7.33 -2.24
C LEU A 271 -11.71 -7.44 -1.39
N GLU A 272 -11.54 -6.54 -0.43
CA GLU A 272 -10.33 -6.47 0.39
C GLU A 272 -10.68 -6.21 1.86
N LEU A 273 -10.10 -7.03 2.74
CA LEU A 273 -10.25 -6.95 4.18
C LEU A 273 -8.88 -6.78 4.82
N TYR A 274 -8.69 -5.66 5.52
CA TYR A 274 -7.46 -5.35 6.25
C TYR A 274 -7.77 -5.26 7.74
N LEU A 275 -7.22 -6.20 8.51
CA LEU A 275 -7.43 -6.33 9.95
C LEU A 275 -6.13 -6.55 10.73
N TYR A 276 -5.00 -6.21 10.14
CA TYR A 276 -3.71 -6.43 10.75
C TYR A 276 -3.48 -5.59 12.01
N ASP A 277 -2.47 -5.96 12.81
CA ASP A 277 -2.13 -5.32 14.09
C ASP A 277 -3.31 -5.33 15.10
N ASN A 278 -4.24 -6.27 15.00
CA ASN A 278 -5.31 -6.48 15.99
C ASN A 278 -4.97 -7.72 16.84
N SER A 279 -4.08 -7.54 17.82
CA SER A 279 -3.57 -8.63 18.67
C SER A 279 -4.65 -9.33 19.51
N GLN A 280 -5.82 -8.74 19.66
CA GLN A 280 -6.97 -9.32 20.35
C GLN A 280 -7.76 -10.32 19.50
N ILE A 281 -7.61 -10.30 18.16
CA ILE A 281 -8.35 -11.19 17.27
C ILE A 281 -7.65 -12.55 17.23
N GLU A 282 -8.31 -13.54 17.81
CA GLU A 282 -7.78 -14.91 17.96
C GLU A 282 -8.26 -15.90 16.88
N THR A 283 -9.26 -15.51 16.08
CA THR A 283 -9.85 -16.39 15.07
C THR A 283 -10.38 -15.61 13.88
N LEU A 284 -10.40 -16.26 12.71
CA LEU A 284 -11.25 -15.83 11.60
C LEU A 284 -12.64 -16.51 11.75
N PRO A 285 -13.74 -15.76 11.67
CA PRO A 285 -15.07 -16.34 11.87
C PRO A 285 -15.57 -17.09 10.63
N SER A 286 -16.41 -18.10 10.82
CA SER A 286 -16.96 -18.93 9.72
C SER A 286 -17.73 -18.14 8.66
N PHE A 287 -18.40 -17.04 9.04
CA PHE A 287 -19.10 -16.19 8.08
C PHE A 287 -18.17 -15.56 7.02
N ILE A 288 -16.85 -15.56 7.22
CA ILE A 288 -15.90 -15.07 6.21
C ILE A 288 -16.12 -15.77 4.86
N GLY A 289 -16.52 -17.05 4.88
CA GLY A 289 -16.81 -17.81 3.65
C GLY A 289 -18.02 -17.29 2.85
N ASN A 290 -18.87 -16.44 3.43
CA ASN A 290 -19.97 -15.78 2.72
C ASN A 290 -19.46 -14.65 1.81
N LEU A 291 -18.29 -14.10 2.09
CA LEU A 291 -17.70 -12.95 1.40
C LEU A 291 -16.95 -13.39 0.12
N THR A 292 -17.65 -14.14 -0.73
CA THR A 292 -17.07 -14.89 -1.86
C THR A 292 -16.37 -14.05 -2.94
N LYS A 293 -16.58 -12.72 -2.95
CA LYS A 293 -15.87 -11.79 -3.84
C LYS A 293 -14.51 -11.33 -3.32
N ILE A 294 -14.15 -11.66 -2.07
CA ILE A 294 -12.86 -11.28 -1.49
C ILE A 294 -11.71 -11.81 -2.35
N LYS A 295 -10.75 -10.92 -2.58
CA LYS A 295 -9.49 -11.16 -3.28
C LYS A 295 -8.27 -11.03 -2.37
N ARG A 296 -8.39 -10.28 -1.27
CA ARG A 296 -7.28 -10.04 -0.34
C ARG A 296 -7.76 -10.04 1.10
N ILE A 297 -7.06 -10.79 1.94
CA ILE A 297 -7.15 -10.71 3.40
C ILE A 297 -5.75 -10.42 3.94
N GLU A 298 -5.61 -9.29 4.62
CA GLU A 298 -4.40 -8.92 5.39
C GLU A 298 -4.72 -9.02 6.89
N ALA A 299 -4.26 -10.10 7.51
CA ALA A 299 -4.53 -10.44 8.91
C ALA A 299 -3.22 -10.69 9.67
N ASN A 300 -2.17 -9.95 9.33
CA ASN A 300 -0.87 -10.04 9.99
C ASN A 300 -0.85 -9.42 11.39
N ASN A 301 0.06 -9.88 12.26
CA ASN A 301 0.23 -9.34 13.62
C ASN A 301 -1.09 -9.37 14.43
N CYS A 302 -1.86 -10.44 14.28
CA CYS A 302 -3.00 -10.74 15.16
C CYS A 302 -2.60 -11.88 16.10
N SER A 303 -3.55 -12.43 16.86
CA SER A 303 -3.32 -13.64 17.67
C SER A 303 -4.07 -14.83 17.09
N ILE A 304 -4.24 -14.87 15.76
CA ILE A 304 -5.09 -15.87 15.09
C ILE A 304 -4.48 -17.24 15.30
N SER A 305 -5.22 -18.11 15.98
CA SER A 305 -4.84 -19.50 16.26
C SER A 305 -5.71 -20.50 15.50
N THR A 306 -6.84 -20.06 14.93
CA THR A 306 -7.79 -20.92 14.22
C THR A 306 -8.30 -20.27 12.94
N ILE A 307 -8.44 -21.07 11.89
CA ILE A 307 -9.02 -20.67 10.59
C ILE A 307 -10.21 -21.60 10.30
N PRO A 308 -11.39 -21.08 9.91
CA PRO A 308 -12.60 -21.87 9.75
C PRO A 308 -12.60 -22.63 8.41
N GLU A 309 -13.28 -23.77 8.33
CA GLU A 309 -13.42 -24.56 7.10
C GLU A 309 -14.11 -23.76 5.97
N GLU A 310 -14.92 -22.77 6.31
CA GLU A 310 -15.59 -21.91 5.34
C GLU A 310 -14.63 -21.00 4.56
N ILE A 311 -13.36 -20.87 4.98
CA ILE A 311 -12.34 -20.13 4.23
C ILE A 311 -12.18 -20.67 2.80
N GLY A 312 -12.35 -21.97 2.58
CA GLY A 312 -12.27 -22.57 1.24
C GLY A 312 -13.39 -22.15 0.28
N ASN A 313 -14.42 -21.45 0.76
CA ASN A 313 -15.44 -20.85 -0.09
C ASN A 313 -14.92 -19.61 -0.84
N LEU A 314 -13.80 -19.02 -0.40
CA LEU A 314 -13.20 -17.83 -0.98
C LEU A 314 -12.42 -18.14 -2.27
N LYS A 315 -13.10 -18.68 -3.26
CA LYS A 315 -12.49 -19.10 -4.54
C LYS A 315 -11.85 -17.97 -5.34
N ASN A 316 -12.17 -16.70 -5.04
CA ASN A 316 -11.57 -15.52 -5.68
C ASN A 316 -10.35 -14.97 -4.91
N LEU A 317 -9.96 -15.59 -3.79
CA LEU A 317 -8.86 -15.12 -2.97
C LEU A 317 -7.53 -15.23 -3.73
N VAL A 318 -6.81 -14.12 -3.81
CA VAL A 318 -5.52 -13.98 -4.51
C VAL A 318 -4.38 -13.84 -3.51
N ILE A 319 -4.61 -13.14 -2.39
CA ILE A 319 -3.60 -12.87 -1.36
C ILE A 319 -4.20 -13.19 0.00
N LEU A 320 -3.50 -14.06 0.74
CA LEU A 320 -3.79 -14.37 2.13
C LEU A 320 -2.53 -14.14 2.95
N ASN A 321 -2.55 -13.11 3.78
CA ASN A 321 -1.46 -12.79 4.69
C ASN A 321 -1.89 -13.07 6.13
N LEU A 322 -1.26 -14.07 6.73
CA LEU A 322 -1.47 -14.55 8.09
C LEU A 322 -0.15 -14.57 8.88
N ASN A 323 0.83 -13.77 8.46
CA ASN A 323 2.11 -13.75 9.14
C ASN A 323 2.01 -13.16 10.55
N HIS A 324 2.94 -13.50 11.44
CA HIS A 324 2.93 -13.04 12.84
C HIS A 324 1.59 -13.33 13.54
N ASN A 325 1.25 -14.61 13.63
CA ASN A 325 0.06 -15.10 14.31
C ASN A 325 0.42 -16.32 15.19
N GLU A 326 -0.59 -17.01 15.69
CA GLU A 326 -0.47 -18.15 16.60
C GLU A 326 -0.88 -19.48 15.93
N LEU A 327 -0.74 -19.56 14.59
CA LEU A 327 -1.16 -20.72 13.82
C LEU A 327 -0.27 -21.94 14.09
N SER A 328 -0.91 -23.09 14.27
CA SER A 328 -0.29 -24.41 14.31
C SER A 328 -0.64 -25.21 13.06
N SER A 329 -0.09 -26.41 12.90
CA SER A 329 -0.43 -27.30 11.79
C SER A 329 -1.94 -27.64 11.74
N PHE A 330 -2.60 -27.73 12.90
CA PHE A 330 -4.03 -28.02 13.01
C PHE A 330 -4.93 -26.81 12.70
N SER A 331 -4.34 -25.62 12.61
CA SER A 331 -5.06 -24.37 12.34
C SER A 331 -5.40 -24.20 10.86
N ILE A 332 -4.79 -24.99 9.97
CA ILE A 332 -4.97 -24.92 8.53
C ILE A 332 -5.99 -26.00 8.11
N PRO A 333 -7.23 -25.62 7.76
CA PRO A 333 -8.30 -26.58 7.47
C PRO A 333 -8.15 -27.27 6.10
N THR A 334 -8.82 -28.41 5.95
CA THR A 334 -8.77 -29.23 4.72
C THR A 334 -9.31 -28.49 3.49
N SER A 335 -10.24 -27.57 3.70
CA SER A 335 -10.78 -26.68 2.68
C SER A 335 -9.78 -25.72 2.03
N PHE A 336 -8.56 -25.55 2.57
CA PHE A 336 -7.49 -24.76 1.92
C PHE A 336 -7.20 -25.21 0.49
N GLN A 337 -7.38 -26.51 0.20
CA GLN A 337 -7.23 -27.05 -1.16
C GLN A 337 -8.13 -26.34 -2.21
N ASN A 338 -9.22 -25.70 -1.77
CA ASN A 338 -10.17 -25.03 -2.65
C ASN A 338 -9.73 -23.62 -3.08
N LEU A 339 -8.70 -23.04 -2.45
CA LEU A 339 -8.17 -21.70 -2.75
C LEU A 339 -7.29 -21.70 -4.01
N THR A 340 -7.82 -22.25 -5.10
CA THR A 340 -7.10 -22.51 -6.36
C THR A 340 -6.63 -21.25 -7.09
N ASN A 341 -7.19 -20.07 -6.80
CA ASN A 341 -6.75 -18.78 -7.35
C ASN A 341 -5.72 -18.04 -6.47
N LEU A 342 -5.28 -18.64 -5.37
CA LEU A 342 -4.31 -18.01 -4.47
C LEU A 342 -2.96 -17.87 -5.16
N VAL A 343 -2.41 -16.66 -5.13
CA VAL A 343 -1.13 -16.30 -5.75
C VAL A 343 -0.05 -16.04 -4.69
N ARG A 344 -0.44 -15.51 -3.53
CA ARG A 344 0.48 -15.23 -2.42
C ARG A 344 -0.07 -15.74 -1.11
N LEU A 345 0.75 -16.51 -0.40
CA LEU A 345 0.43 -17.05 0.92
C LEU A 345 1.59 -16.76 1.87
N TYR A 346 1.29 -15.99 2.92
CA TYR A 346 2.26 -15.64 3.96
C TYR A 346 1.82 -16.25 5.28
N LEU A 347 2.61 -17.23 5.75
CA LEU A 347 2.43 -17.97 7.00
C LEU A 347 3.64 -17.82 7.93
N ASN A 348 4.55 -16.91 7.61
CA ASN A 348 5.78 -16.73 8.37
C ASN A 348 5.53 -16.18 9.79
N ASN A 349 6.43 -16.46 10.73
CA ASN A 349 6.28 -16.08 12.15
C ASN A 349 4.99 -16.66 12.77
N ASN A 350 4.84 -17.97 12.72
CA ASN A 350 3.77 -18.72 13.36
C ASN A 350 4.36 -19.89 14.18
N LYS A 351 3.53 -20.84 14.60
CA LYS A 351 3.93 -22.04 15.35
C LYS A 351 3.70 -23.32 14.54
N ILE A 352 3.76 -23.26 13.22
CA ILE A 352 3.48 -24.39 12.33
C ILE A 352 4.61 -25.41 12.41
N GLU A 353 4.27 -26.69 12.60
CA GLU A 353 5.24 -27.80 12.65
C GLU A 353 5.22 -28.63 11.36
N VAL A 354 4.06 -28.69 10.70
CA VAL A 354 3.81 -29.43 9.47
C VAL A 354 3.00 -28.53 8.55
N ILE A 355 3.49 -28.38 7.32
CA ILE A 355 2.70 -27.78 6.25
C ILE A 355 1.75 -28.88 5.73
N PRO A 356 0.43 -28.66 5.70
CA PRO A 356 -0.52 -29.64 5.16
C PRO A 356 -0.40 -29.82 3.64
N GLU A 357 -0.72 -31.02 3.14
CA GLU A 357 -0.69 -31.35 1.70
C GLU A 357 -1.69 -30.51 0.90
N GLU A 358 -2.75 -30.01 1.54
CA GLU A 358 -3.77 -29.15 0.94
C GLU A 358 -3.19 -27.86 0.33
N ILE A 359 -2.10 -27.32 0.89
CA ILE A 359 -1.40 -26.15 0.31
C ILE A 359 -0.86 -26.50 -1.08
N CYS A 360 -0.47 -27.75 -1.32
CA CYS A 360 0.09 -28.21 -2.59
C CYS A 360 -0.94 -28.24 -3.73
N GLN A 361 -2.23 -28.04 -3.45
CA GLN A 361 -3.29 -27.93 -4.46
C GLN A 361 -3.41 -26.51 -5.06
N MET A 362 -2.74 -25.52 -4.47
CA MET A 362 -2.74 -24.12 -4.93
C MET A 362 -1.78 -23.93 -6.12
N THR A 363 -2.08 -24.54 -7.26
CA THR A 363 -1.19 -24.57 -8.44
C THR A 363 -0.86 -23.20 -9.06
N ASN A 364 -1.63 -22.16 -8.74
CA ASN A 364 -1.39 -20.76 -9.14
C ASN A 364 -0.49 -19.98 -8.15
N LEU A 365 -0.05 -20.59 -7.06
CA LEU A 365 0.77 -19.93 -6.04
C LEU A 365 2.14 -19.55 -6.62
N ILE A 366 2.51 -18.28 -6.47
CA ILE A 366 3.77 -17.69 -6.98
C ILE A 366 4.75 -17.43 -5.84
N ASP A 367 4.25 -16.98 -4.68
CA ASP A 367 5.05 -16.56 -3.53
C ASP A 367 4.52 -17.22 -2.25
N LEU A 368 5.35 -18.08 -1.66
CA LEU A 368 5.08 -18.79 -0.41
C LEU A 368 6.15 -18.45 0.62
N ASP A 369 5.75 -17.81 1.72
CA ASP A 369 6.62 -17.58 2.89
C ASP A 369 6.12 -18.35 4.09
N ILE A 370 6.91 -19.32 4.53
CA ILE A 370 6.69 -20.17 5.70
C ILE A 370 7.83 -20.03 6.72
N SER A 371 8.64 -18.97 6.60
CA SER A 371 9.80 -18.73 7.46
C SER A 371 9.45 -18.49 8.92
N ASN A 372 10.40 -18.71 9.83
CA ASN A 372 10.22 -18.47 11.27
C ASN A 372 9.02 -19.26 11.84
N ASN A 373 9.03 -20.58 11.61
CA ASN A 373 8.08 -21.54 12.16
C ASN A 373 8.85 -22.69 12.84
N ASN A 374 8.17 -23.79 13.16
CA ASN A 374 8.75 -25.01 13.73
C ASN A 374 8.76 -26.16 12.71
N ILE A 375 8.75 -25.87 11.41
CA ILE A 375 8.52 -26.87 10.36
C ILE A 375 9.68 -27.85 10.28
N TYR A 376 9.41 -29.16 10.39
CA TYR A 376 10.45 -30.20 10.32
C TYR A 376 10.55 -30.90 8.95
N SER A 377 9.51 -30.83 8.12
CA SER A 377 9.52 -31.31 6.73
C SER A 377 8.56 -30.52 5.85
N LEU A 378 8.84 -30.49 4.55
CA LEU A 378 7.88 -30.05 3.53
C LEU A 378 7.06 -31.25 3.03
N PRO A 379 5.83 -31.05 2.50
CA PRO A 379 5.02 -32.14 1.96
C PRO A 379 5.67 -32.79 0.74
N GLU A 380 5.50 -34.11 0.58
CA GLU A 380 5.97 -34.84 -0.61
C GLU A 380 5.38 -34.30 -1.92
N ASP A 381 4.21 -33.65 -1.85
CA ASP A 381 3.53 -33.05 -2.99
C ASP A 381 3.89 -31.58 -3.25
N ILE A 382 4.89 -30.99 -2.57
CA ILE A 382 5.27 -29.58 -2.77
C ILE A 382 5.56 -29.25 -4.24
N GLY A 383 6.07 -30.22 -5.00
CA GLY A 383 6.30 -30.11 -6.45
C GLY A 383 5.07 -29.83 -7.32
N ASN A 384 3.84 -29.97 -6.77
CA ASN A 384 2.60 -29.62 -7.47
C ASN A 384 2.39 -28.12 -7.61
N LEU A 385 3.13 -27.29 -6.86
CA LEU A 385 3.11 -25.83 -6.95
C LEU A 385 3.86 -25.32 -8.20
N VAL A 386 3.44 -25.76 -9.38
CA VAL A 386 4.17 -25.56 -10.65
C VAL A 386 4.37 -24.09 -11.04
N SER A 387 3.57 -23.17 -10.51
CA SER A 387 3.71 -21.71 -10.72
C SER A 387 4.65 -21.03 -9.73
N LEU A 388 5.15 -21.75 -8.71
CA LEU A 388 5.90 -21.15 -7.62
C LEU A 388 7.21 -20.57 -8.12
N GLU A 389 7.41 -19.28 -7.85
CA GLU A 389 8.64 -18.56 -8.20
C GLU A 389 9.52 -18.29 -6.98
N LYS A 390 8.92 -18.21 -5.79
CA LYS A 390 9.61 -17.89 -4.55
C LYS A 390 9.10 -18.77 -3.41
N LEU A 391 10.02 -19.50 -2.79
CA LEU A 391 9.80 -20.26 -1.56
C LEU A 391 10.77 -19.79 -0.48
N ILE A 392 10.24 -19.18 0.58
CA ILE A 392 11.02 -18.80 1.76
C ILE A 392 10.64 -19.70 2.92
N ALA A 393 11.60 -20.50 3.39
CA ALA A 393 11.45 -21.41 4.52
C ALA A 393 12.58 -21.26 5.56
N ASN A 394 13.15 -20.05 5.62
CA ASN A 394 14.21 -19.68 6.56
C ASN A 394 13.78 -19.87 8.03
N ASN A 395 14.73 -20.14 8.93
CA ASN A 395 14.51 -20.26 10.37
C ASN A 395 13.40 -21.28 10.70
N ASN A 396 13.60 -22.53 10.30
CA ASN A 396 12.73 -23.67 10.61
C ASN A 396 13.57 -24.84 11.15
N LYS A 397 12.99 -26.03 11.23
CA LYS A 397 13.65 -27.27 11.67
C LYS A 397 13.75 -28.29 10.54
N ILE A 398 13.71 -27.87 9.27
CA ILE A 398 13.62 -28.77 8.12
C ILE A 398 14.88 -29.64 8.05
N GLU A 399 14.71 -30.96 8.09
CA GLU A 399 15.81 -31.93 8.09
C GLU A 399 16.17 -32.44 6.69
N SER A 400 15.18 -32.49 5.79
CA SER A 400 15.34 -32.90 4.40
C SER A 400 14.28 -32.20 3.52
N LEU A 401 14.57 -32.12 2.21
CA LEU A 401 13.62 -31.70 1.20
C LEU A 401 13.12 -32.94 0.45
N PRO A 402 11.82 -33.00 0.07
CA PRO A 402 11.29 -34.07 -0.77
C PRO A 402 11.86 -33.96 -2.20
N ASP A 403 12.00 -35.10 -2.89
CA ASP A 403 12.48 -35.17 -4.28
C ASP A 403 11.59 -34.35 -5.23
N SER A 404 10.31 -34.23 -4.91
CA SER A 404 9.36 -33.43 -5.69
C SER A 404 9.71 -31.94 -5.78
N ILE A 405 10.60 -31.42 -4.91
CA ILE A 405 11.09 -30.05 -5.01
C ILE A 405 11.66 -29.76 -6.41
N GLY A 406 12.29 -30.74 -7.06
CA GLY A 406 12.82 -30.61 -8.42
C GLY A 406 11.78 -30.33 -9.50
N LYS A 407 10.49 -30.56 -9.22
CA LYS A 407 9.38 -30.31 -10.16
C LYS A 407 8.98 -28.83 -10.23
N LEU A 408 9.46 -27.99 -9.31
CA LEU A 408 9.18 -26.54 -9.26
C LEU A 408 9.92 -25.78 -10.36
N SER A 409 9.57 -26.06 -11.62
CA SER A 409 10.30 -25.59 -12.80
C SER A 409 10.35 -24.06 -12.95
N ASN A 410 9.44 -23.32 -12.33
CA ASN A 410 9.42 -21.84 -12.33
C ASN A 410 10.15 -21.20 -11.14
N LEU A 411 10.68 -22.01 -10.21
CA LEU A 411 11.29 -21.49 -8.98
C LEU A 411 12.54 -20.68 -9.30
N LYS A 412 12.55 -19.42 -8.84
CA LYS A 412 13.64 -18.46 -9.03
C LYS A 412 14.42 -18.24 -7.73
N SER A 413 13.76 -18.33 -6.57
CA SER A 413 14.39 -18.15 -5.26
C SER A 413 13.94 -19.24 -4.30
N LEU A 414 14.91 -19.95 -3.72
CA LEU A 414 14.72 -20.93 -2.66
C LEU A 414 15.57 -20.54 -1.45
N GLU A 415 14.93 -20.14 -0.37
CA GLU A 415 15.62 -19.71 0.86
C GLU A 415 15.35 -20.70 1.99
N LEU A 416 16.42 -21.33 2.47
CA LEU A 416 16.43 -22.39 3.48
C LEU A 416 17.43 -22.08 4.62
N LEU A 417 17.78 -20.80 4.80
CA LEU A 417 18.66 -20.30 5.85
C LEU A 417 18.23 -20.86 7.21
N LYS A 418 19.19 -21.27 8.06
CA LYS A 418 18.93 -21.67 9.46
C LYS A 418 17.87 -22.77 9.56
N ASN A 419 18.20 -23.93 9.02
CA ASN A 419 17.43 -25.17 9.13
C ASN A 419 18.34 -26.30 9.66
N SER A 420 17.88 -27.56 9.57
CA SER A 420 18.64 -28.75 9.97
C SER A 420 18.97 -29.66 8.79
N LEU A 421 19.06 -29.11 7.57
CA LEU A 421 19.28 -29.90 6.35
C LEU A 421 20.63 -30.62 6.40
N ASN A 422 20.61 -31.95 6.26
CA ASN A 422 21.82 -32.77 6.21
C ASN A 422 22.36 -32.96 4.78
N SER A 423 21.46 -32.89 3.79
CA SER A 423 21.75 -32.99 2.36
C SER A 423 20.67 -32.28 1.56
N LEU A 424 20.92 -32.09 0.26
CA LEU A 424 19.90 -31.71 -0.72
C LEU A 424 19.56 -32.95 -1.56
N PRO A 425 18.29 -33.13 -1.99
CA PRO A 425 17.92 -34.23 -2.90
C PRO A 425 18.55 -34.00 -4.28
N ASP A 426 18.84 -35.08 -5.01
CA ASP A 426 19.43 -35.00 -6.36
C ASP A 426 18.52 -34.21 -7.33
N ASP A 427 17.21 -34.34 -7.17
CA ASP A 427 16.21 -33.64 -7.97
C ASP A 427 16.25 -32.11 -7.84
N ILE A 428 16.91 -31.54 -6.82
CA ILE A 428 17.08 -30.09 -6.73
C ILE A 428 17.80 -29.52 -7.97
N CYS A 429 18.63 -30.34 -8.64
CA CYS A 429 19.35 -29.99 -9.85
C CYS A 429 18.44 -29.80 -11.08
N HIS A 430 17.16 -30.20 -10.99
CA HIS A 430 16.15 -29.96 -12.02
C HIS A 430 15.54 -28.55 -11.97
N LEU A 431 15.86 -27.74 -10.95
CA LEU A 431 15.41 -26.36 -10.81
C LEU A 431 16.13 -25.40 -11.78
N SER A 432 15.91 -25.60 -13.07
CA SER A 432 16.63 -24.91 -14.15
C SER A 432 16.48 -23.39 -14.15
N ASN A 433 15.42 -22.82 -13.56
CA ASN A 433 15.20 -21.37 -13.46
C ASN A 433 15.70 -20.74 -12.16
N LEU A 434 16.31 -21.53 -11.26
CA LEU A 434 16.75 -21.06 -9.95
C LEU A 434 17.87 -20.02 -10.10
N LYS A 435 17.66 -18.85 -9.51
CA LYS A 435 18.61 -17.72 -9.52
C LYS A 435 19.24 -17.48 -8.15
N GLN A 436 18.53 -17.82 -7.09
CA GLN A 436 18.97 -17.66 -5.72
C GLN A 436 18.69 -18.94 -4.92
N LEU A 437 19.73 -19.41 -4.24
CA LEU A 437 19.65 -20.51 -3.28
C LEU A 437 20.39 -20.09 -2.01
N ASP A 438 19.70 -20.08 -0.88
CA ASP A 438 20.34 -19.90 0.43
C ASP A 438 20.17 -21.16 1.26
N ILE A 439 21.28 -21.85 1.55
CA ILE A 439 21.32 -23.04 2.41
C ILE A 439 22.21 -22.79 3.64
N SER A 440 22.51 -21.54 3.95
CA SER A 440 23.43 -21.21 5.03
C SER A 440 22.85 -21.58 6.41
N TYR A 441 23.73 -21.82 7.39
CA TYR A 441 23.36 -22.28 8.73
C TYR A 441 22.55 -23.59 8.71
N ASN A 442 23.07 -24.61 8.03
CA ASN A 442 22.50 -25.96 7.97
C ASN A 442 23.57 -27.00 8.36
N LYS A 443 23.29 -28.28 8.11
CA LYS A 443 24.18 -29.40 8.40
C LYS A 443 24.67 -30.10 7.11
N ILE A 444 24.76 -29.35 6.00
CA ILE A 444 25.11 -29.92 4.71
C ILE A 444 26.60 -30.25 4.65
N MET A 445 26.91 -31.48 4.23
CA MET A 445 28.28 -31.98 4.10
C MET A 445 28.80 -31.96 2.66
N ASP A 446 27.89 -32.04 1.67
CA ASP A 446 28.19 -32.19 0.25
C ASP A 446 27.00 -31.68 -0.59
N LEU A 447 27.22 -31.42 -1.88
CA LEU A 447 26.15 -31.08 -2.84
C LEU A 447 25.86 -32.26 -3.77
N PRO A 448 24.66 -32.34 -4.35
CA PRO A 448 24.32 -33.34 -5.36
C PRO A 448 25.30 -33.37 -6.54
N ASP A 449 25.48 -34.55 -7.11
CA ASP A 449 26.45 -34.78 -8.19
C ASP A 449 26.18 -33.95 -9.45
N ASP A 450 24.91 -33.62 -9.70
CA ASP A 450 24.46 -32.84 -10.85
C ASP A 450 24.24 -31.35 -10.53
N PHE A 451 24.82 -30.83 -9.44
CA PHE A 451 24.66 -29.42 -9.04
C PHE A 451 25.06 -28.41 -10.14
N TYR A 452 26.00 -28.81 -11.02
CA TYR A 452 26.42 -28.01 -12.19
C TYR A 452 25.29 -27.74 -13.20
N LEU A 453 24.13 -28.43 -13.12
CA LEU A 453 22.96 -28.19 -13.96
C LEU A 453 22.21 -26.90 -13.62
N LEU A 454 22.43 -26.31 -12.43
CA LEU A 454 21.83 -25.05 -11.98
C LEU A 454 22.48 -23.83 -12.66
N THR A 455 22.51 -23.82 -14.00
CA THR A 455 23.23 -22.83 -14.82
C THR A 455 22.72 -21.39 -14.70
N ASN A 456 21.50 -21.19 -14.20
CA ASN A 456 20.92 -19.85 -13.96
C ASN A 456 21.18 -19.31 -12.55
N LEU A 457 21.82 -20.10 -11.68
CA LEU A 457 22.10 -19.71 -10.29
C LEU A 457 23.10 -18.55 -10.27
N LYS A 458 22.78 -17.49 -9.54
CA LYS A 458 23.59 -16.27 -9.42
C LYS A 458 24.01 -15.99 -7.99
N ILE A 459 23.12 -16.26 -7.05
CA ILE A 459 23.33 -16.06 -5.62
C ILE A 459 23.25 -17.42 -4.95
N PHE A 460 24.37 -17.88 -4.39
CA PHE A 460 24.42 -19.13 -3.65
C PHE A 460 25.11 -18.92 -2.30
N ASN A 461 24.36 -19.01 -1.22
CA ASN A 461 24.87 -18.84 0.13
C ASN A 461 25.00 -20.19 0.84
N THR A 462 26.24 -20.54 1.19
CA THR A 462 26.64 -21.84 1.74
C THR A 462 27.23 -21.74 3.16
N LYS A 463 27.21 -20.53 3.73
CA LYS A 463 27.89 -20.21 4.99
C LYS A 463 27.42 -21.11 6.14
N ASP A 464 28.31 -21.42 7.07
CA ASP A 464 27.97 -22.12 8.32
C ASP A 464 27.24 -23.46 8.09
N ASN A 465 27.85 -24.30 7.26
CA ASN A 465 27.51 -25.72 7.05
C ASN A 465 28.69 -26.60 7.48
N VAL A 466 28.48 -27.91 7.56
CA VAL A 466 29.50 -28.90 8.00
C VAL A 466 30.17 -29.60 6.81
N TRP A 467 30.64 -28.81 5.83
CA TRP A 467 31.24 -29.35 4.60
C TRP A 467 32.38 -30.32 4.89
N LYS A 468 32.46 -31.40 4.11
CA LYS A 468 33.60 -32.33 4.15
C LYS A 468 34.91 -31.57 3.87
N THR A 469 36.02 -32.08 4.40
CA THR A 469 37.33 -31.43 4.33
C THR A 469 37.84 -31.21 2.89
N ASP A 470 37.47 -32.08 1.97
CA ASP A 470 37.77 -31.98 0.54
C ASP A 470 36.83 -31.01 -0.20
N ILE A 471 35.59 -30.85 0.28
CA ILE A 471 34.58 -29.94 -0.29
C ILE A 471 34.72 -28.50 0.21
N GLN A 472 35.12 -28.29 1.46
CA GLN A 472 35.24 -26.97 2.10
C GLN A 472 36.05 -25.95 1.26
N PRO A 473 37.24 -26.28 0.69
CA PRO A 473 38.01 -25.32 -0.12
C PRO A 473 37.36 -24.98 -1.46
N ILE A 474 36.47 -25.85 -1.97
CA ILE A 474 35.72 -25.62 -3.21
C ILE A 474 34.60 -24.63 -2.92
N VAL A 475 33.83 -24.88 -1.85
CA VAL A 475 32.74 -24.01 -1.42
C VAL A 475 33.24 -22.62 -1.04
N ALA A 476 34.38 -22.54 -0.34
CA ALA A 476 35.02 -21.26 0.01
C ALA A 476 35.47 -20.44 -1.21
N GLY A 477 35.63 -21.06 -2.38
CA GLY A 477 35.96 -20.36 -3.62
C GLY A 477 34.76 -19.77 -4.36
N GLY A 478 33.56 -19.89 -3.79
CA GLY A 478 32.34 -19.31 -4.35
C GLY A 478 31.70 -20.13 -5.47
N LEU A 479 30.59 -19.62 -5.99
CA LEU A 479 29.71 -20.33 -6.92
C LEU A 479 30.43 -20.85 -8.18
N GLU A 480 31.26 -20.03 -8.83
CA GLU A 480 31.96 -20.44 -10.06
C GLU A 480 32.85 -21.67 -9.85
N LYS A 481 33.59 -21.72 -8.73
CA LYS A 481 34.46 -22.83 -8.40
C LYS A 481 33.68 -24.10 -8.05
N ILE A 482 32.54 -23.95 -7.36
CA ILE A 482 31.61 -25.04 -7.09
C ILE A 482 31.11 -25.64 -8.41
N MET A 483 30.57 -24.80 -9.30
CA MET A 483 30.01 -25.25 -10.57
C MET A 483 31.07 -25.98 -11.42
N GLU A 484 32.27 -25.42 -11.56
CA GLU A 484 33.36 -26.06 -12.31
C GLU A 484 33.79 -27.40 -11.70
N HIS A 485 33.85 -27.50 -10.38
CA HIS A 485 34.21 -28.74 -9.69
C HIS A 485 33.23 -29.89 -9.98
N TYR A 486 31.94 -29.66 -9.76
CA TYR A 486 30.90 -30.69 -10.02
C TYR A 486 30.78 -30.98 -11.52
N LYS A 487 31.00 -29.98 -12.38
CA LYS A 487 31.09 -30.18 -13.84
C LYS A 487 32.21 -31.15 -14.22
N GLN A 488 33.41 -30.95 -13.67
CA GLN A 488 34.55 -31.84 -13.92
C GLN A 488 34.34 -33.24 -13.34
N GLN A 489 33.73 -33.37 -12.16
CA GLN A 489 33.37 -34.67 -11.59
C GLN A 489 32.42 -35.44 -12.52
N ALA A 490 31.39 -34.77 -13.06
CA ALA A 490 30.45 -35.37 -14.00
C ALA A 490 31.13 -35.88 -15.28
N VAL A 491 32.06 -35.10 -15.85
CA VAL A 491 32.87 -35.54 -17.00
C VAL A 491 33.71 -36.76 -16.66
N LYS A 492 34.37 -36.79 -15.49
CA LYS A 492 35.16 -37.95 -15.04
C LYS A 492 34.32 -39.22 -14.89
N ARG A 493 33.04 -39.07 -14.55
CA ARG A 493 32.06 -40.18 -14.45
C ARG A 493 31.41 -40.53 -15.79
N GLY A 494 31.85 -39.92 -16.89
CA GLY A 494 31.39 -40.24 -18.24
C GLY A 494 30.08 -39.55 -18.66
N LYS A 495 29.59 -38.57 -17.91
CA LYS A 495 28.43 -37.76 -18.33
C LYS A 495 28.83 -36.80 -19.45
N LYS A 496 28.01 -36.73 -20.51
CA LYS A 496 28.18 -35.72 -21.58
C LYS A 496 27.72 -34.36 -21.07
N VAL A 497 28.67 -33.53 -20.69
CA VAL A 497 28.39 -32.16 -20.25
C VAL A 497 28.49 -31.21 -21.45
N LYS A 498 27.44 -30.42 -21.69
CA LYS A 498 27.43 -29.39 -22.75
C LYS A 498 27.95 -28.05 -22.24
#